data_AF-A9DM27-F1
#
_entry.id   AF-A9DM27-F1
#
_cell.length_a   1.000
_cell.length_b   1.000
_cell.length_c   1.000
_cell.angle_alpha   90.00
_cell.angle_beta   90.00
_cell.angle_gamma   90.00
#
_symmetry.space_group_name_H-M   'P 1'
#
loop_
_entity.id
_entity.type
_entity.pdbx_description
1 polymer ?
#
loop_
_entity_poly.entity_id
_entity_poly.type
_entity_poly.pdbx_seq_one_letter_code
_entity_poly.pdbx_strand_id
1 'polypeptide(L)'
;MNLKITILLIFISLTCFSQNKTIVPGKFFNVIELGYSTRPDVLKNYQAEIIKDTLTSDCPHTDRCGDYYGSLNSLYIERLGILFQTNHETQEIVHKVHLYKPFAGTINDSIFIALGKVTVEDIYKKYPKAKLTTTNAKQYWIIKTPHVSFLVNRLSTDNDYPIKPTEINDRLIYCVIIDKKIGYNSGYTDEGKIPLYAPKTETHRNSFVQKHKGGLHYIFWSDTSNYKAVKNGYWKEFHPNHVLKEEGNYKKGRKKGVFKYYDLNGKLIKTKKHRPFLFW
;
A
#
# COMPACT_ATOMS: atom_id res chain seq x y z
N MET A 1 25.70 -28.13 59.91
CA MET A 1 24.50 -28.02 59.06
C MET A 1 24.63 -26.71 58.29
N ASN A 2 25.24 -26.72 57.10
CA ASN A 2 25.49 -25.52 56.30
C ASN A 2 24.57 -25.53 55.08
N LEU A 3 23.55 -24.69 55.11
CA LEU A 3 22.60 -24.51 54.01
C LEU A 3 23.23 -23.58 52.96
N LYS A 4 23.72 -24.14 51.84
CA LYS A 4 24.14 -23.34 50.69
C LYS A 4 22.89 -22.90 49.92
N ILE A 5 22.54 -21.62 50.04
CA ILE A 5 21.52 -20.99 49.21
C ILE A 5 22.17 -20.58 47.90
N THR A 6 21.93 -21.35 46.84
CA THR A 6 22.32 -20.99 45.48
C THR A 6 21.25 -20.07 44.90
N ILE A 7 21.53 -18.76 44.87
CA ILE A 7 20.67 -17.78 44.20
C ILE A 7 20.89 -17.93 42.69
N LEU A 8 19.97 -18.62 42.03
CA LEU A 8 19.93 -18.70 40.57
C LEU A 8 19.35 -17.38 40.04
N LEU A 9 20.22 -16.42 39.72
CA LEU A 9 19.85 -15.21 38.98
C LEU A 9 19.52 -15.59 37.54
N ILE A 10 18.27 -15.92 37.28
CA ILE A 10 17.74 -16.01 35.92
C ILE A 10 17.65 -14.58 35.40
N PHE A 11 18.66 -14.14 34.66
CA PHE A 11 18.55 -12.99 33.78
C PHE A 11 17.56 -13.37 32.67
N ILE A 12 16.26 -13.19 32.95
CA ILE A 12 15.31 -12.96 31.87
C ILE A 12 15.76 -11.65 31.27
N SER A 13 16.41 -11.71 30.11
CA SER A 13 16.55 -10.56 29.24
C SER A 13 15.13 -10.12 28.90
N LEU A 14 14.57 -9.24 29.73
CA LEU A 14 13.60 -8.27 29.28
C LEU A 14 14.32 -7.51 28.18
N THR A 15 14.21 -8.01 26.95
CA THR A 15 14.29 -7.13 25.79
C THR A 15 13.17 -6.13 26.04
N CYS A 16 13.51 -5.01 26.69
CA CYS A 16 12.85 -3.75 26.41
C CYS A 16 12.80 -3.71 24.88
N PHE A 17 11.62 -3.97 24.31
CA PHE A 17 11.37 -3.87 22.89
C PHE A 17 11.59 -2.39 22.53
N SER A 18 12.85 -2.04 22.34
CA SER A 18 13.26 -0.73 21.87
C SER A 18 12.69 -0.61 20.48
N GLN A 19 11.79 0.36 20.33
CA GLN A 19 10.97 0.59 19.15
C GLN A 19 11.83 1.20 18.02
N ASN A 20 12.88 0.50 17.60
CA ASN A 20 13.73 0.88 16.48
C ASN A 20 13.16 0.30 15.18
N LYS A 21 11.93 0.68 14.86
CA LYS A 21 11.32 0.37 13.56
C LYS A 21 11.89 1.34 12.53
N THR A 22 12.73 0.84 11.63
CA THR A 22 13.20 1.58 10.47
C THR A 22 12.17 1.54 9.35
N ILE A 23 11.92 2.71 8.78
CA ILE A 23 10.98 2.89 7.68
C ILE A 23 11.73 3.50 6.50
N VAL A 24 11.55 2.93 5.32
CA VAL A 24 12.00 3.50 4.04
C VAL A 24 10.76 3.92 3.24
N PRO A 25 10.23 5.15 3.44
CA PRO A 25 9.09 5.70 2.73
C PRO A 25 9.02 5.36 1.24
N GLY A 26 7.84 4.96 0.79
CA GLY A 26 7.57 4.62 -0.61
C GLY A 26 8.18 3.29 -1.09
N LYS A 27 9.04 2.65 -0.29
CA LYS A 27 9.58 1.30 -0.56
C LYS A 27 9.13 0.30 0.51
N PHE A 28 9.56 0.49 1.75
CA PHE A 28 9.34 -0.45 2.84
C PHE A 28 8.86 0.23 4.12
N PHE A 29 7.93 -0.42 4.81
CA PHE A 29 7.62 -0.18 6.20
C PHE A 29 8.01 -1.44 6.99
N ASN A 30 9.14 -1.40 7.69
CA ASN A 30 9.81 -2.60 8.22
C ASN A 30 10.03 -3.64 7.10
N VAL A 31 9.37 -4.80 7.20
CA VAL A 31 9.42 -5.91 6.25
C VAL A 31 8.33 -5.86 5.17
N ILE A 32 7.40 -4.90 5.26
CA ILE A 32 6.26 -4.77 4.34
C ILE A 32 6.64 -3.82 3.20
N GLU A 33 6.59 -4.32 1.97
CA GLU A 33 6.87 -3.52 0.77
C GLU A 33 5.60 -2.90 0.22
N LEU A 34 5.56 -1.57 0.17
CA LEU A 34 4.36 -0.85 -0.29
C LEU A 34 4.15 -1.05 -1.79
N GLY A 35 2.93 -1.43 -2.16
CA GLY A 35 2.55 -1.75 -3.52
C GLY A 35 3.02 -3.12 -4.02
N TYR A 36 3.51 -3.98 -3.12
CA TYR A 36 3.87 -5.37 -3.45
C TYR A 36 3.34 -6.35 -2.40
N SER A 37 3.65 -6.14 -1.12
CA SER A 37 3.16 -6.99 -0.03
C SER A 37 1.65 -6.94 0.10
N THR A 38 1.07 -8.08 0.47
CA THR A 38 -0.36 -8.29 0.60
C THR A 38 -0.81 -8.36 2.05
N ARG A 39 -2.13 -8.40 2.27
CA ARG A 39 -2.70 -8.63 3.61
C ARG A 39 -2.18 -9.91 4.27
N PRO A 40 -2.16 -11.10 3.61
CA PRO A 40 -1.52 -12.29 4.16
C PRO A 40 -0.08 -12.08 4.62
N ASP A 41 0.71 -11.29 3.88
CA ASP A 41 2.10 -11.00 4.28
C ASP A 41 2.16 -10.20 5.58
N VAL A 42 1.26 -9.23 5.76
CA VAL A 42 1.15 -8.49 7.03
C VAL A 42 0.77 -9.41 8.17
N LEU A 43 -0.28 -10.22 8.00
CA LEU A 43 -0.75 -11.17 9.01
C LEU A 43 0.37 -12.14 9.44
N LYS A 44 1.16 -12.63 8.47
CA LYS A 44 2.30 -13.51 8.74
C LYS A 44 3.43 -12.79 9.49
N ASN A 45 3.82 -11.59 9.05
CA ASN A 45 4.94 -10.86 9.65
C ASN A 45 4.62 -10.28 11.03
N TYR A 46 3.34 -10.04 11.33
CA TYR A 46 2.87 -9.52 12.61
C TYR A 46 2.02 -10.54 13.39
N GLN A 47 2.23 -11.85 13.16
CA GLN A 47 1.44 -12.93 13.77
C GLN A 47 1.46 -12.95 15.31
N ALA A 48 2.46 -12.32 15.93
CA ALA A 48 2.57 -12.18 17.38
C ALA A 48 1.72 -11.03 17.95
N GLU A 49 1.14 -10.19 17.10
CA GLU A 49 0.33 -9.05 17.48
C GLU A 49 -1.16 -9.38 17.40
N ILE A 50 -1.96 -8.68 18.20
CA ILE A 50 -3.42 -8.67 18.03
C ILE A 50 -3.73 -7.71 16.88
N ILE A 51 -4.18 -8.28 15.75
CA ILE A 51 -4.51 -7.52 14.54
C ILE A 51 -6.04 -7.44 14.40
N LYS A 52 -6.56 -6.22 14.37
CA LYS A 52 -7.96 -5.94 14.04
C LYS A 52 -8.10 -5.84 12.53
N ASP A 53 -8.78 -6.82 11.94
CA ASP A 53 -9.21 -6.78 10.55
C ASP A 53 -10.43 -5.86 10.46
N THR A 54 -10.25 -4.71 9.80
CA THR A 54 -11.26 -3.65 9.79
C THR A 54 -11.38 -3.05 8.40
N LEU A 55 -12.55 -2.49 8.14
CA LEU A 55 -12.75 -1.61 7.00
C LEU A 55 -12.50 -0.17 7.44
N THR A 56 -11.66 0.53 6.69
CA THR A 56 -11.44 1.97 6.88
C THR A 56 -12.33 2.73 5.91
N SER A 57 -13.39 3.35 6.43
CA SER A 57 -14.27 4.29 5.69
C SER A 57 -13.64 5.68 5.55
N ASP A 58 -12.87 6.07 6.57
CA ASP A 58 -12.25 7.38 6.70
C ASP A 58 -10.74 7.25 6.54
N CYS A 59 -10.24 7.63 5.36
CA CYS A 59 -8.81 7.76 5.14
C CYS A 59 -8.42 9.21 5.46
N PRO A 60 -7.71 9.46 6.57
CA PRO A 60 -7.18 10.79 6.85
C PRO A 60 -6.37 11.22 5.61
N HIS A 61 -6.66 12.42 5.08
CA HIS A 61 -6.15 13.04 3.84
C HIS A 61 -7.13 13.16 2.67
N THR A 62 -8.13 12.28 2.50
CA THR A 62 -9.03 12.33 1.33
C THR A 62 -10.48 12.66 1.65
N ASP A 63 -10.80 12.90 2.91
CA ASP A 63 -12.11 13.21 3.52
C ASP A 63 -13.27 12.24 3.21
N ARG A 64 -13.21 11.43 2.15
CA ARG A 64 -14.15 10.35 1.84
C ARG A 64 -13.44 9.28 1.02
N CYS A 65 -13.03 8.18 1.65
CA CYS A 65 -12.91 6.94 0.88
C CYS A 65 -14.31 6.40 0.55
N GLY A 66 -15.31 6.69 1.39
CA GLY A 66 -16.69 6.21 1.28
C GLY A 66 -17.44 6.50 -0.02
N ASP A 67 -17.45 7.74 -0.53
CA ASP A 67 -18.42 8.11 -1.57
C ASP A 67 -18.01 7.74 -3.00
N TYR A 68 -16.71 7.71 -3.30
CA TYR A 68 -16.20 7.41 -4.66
C TYR A 68 -15.45 6.07 -4.74
N TYR A 69 -14.89 5.57 -3.63
CA TYR A 69 -14.04 4.37 -3.61
C TYR A 69 -14.49 3.28 -2.62
N GLY A 70 -15.54 3.52 -1.83
CA GLY A 70 -16.03 2.60 -0.81
C GLY A 70 -15.10 2.43 0.40
N SER A 71 -15.46 1.52 1.31
CA SER A 71 -14.62 1.19 2.46
C SER A 71 -13.44 0.31 2.05
N LEU A 72 -12.26 0.59 2.60
CA LEU A 72 -11.02 -0.11 2.24
C LEU A 72 -10.59 -1.11 3.30
N ASN A 73 -10.25 -2.31 2.86
CA ASN A 73 -9.62 -3.34 3.66
C ASN A 73 -8.37 -2.81 4.38
N SER A 74 -8.32 -3.00 5.70
CA SER A 74 -7.26 -2.49 6.56
C SER A 74 -6.95 -3.44 7.71
N LEU A 75 -5.69 -3.46 8.13
CA LEU A 75 -5.21 -4.26 9.26
C LEU A 75 -4.63 -3.31 10.30
N TYR A 76 -5.28 -3.21 11.46
CA TYR A 76 -4.88 -2.31 12.53
C TYR A 76 -4.23 -3.05 13.70
N ILE A 77 -3.03 -2.60 14.07
CA ILE A 77 -2.24 -3.08 15.20
C ILE A 77 -2.21 -1.97 16.25
N GLU A 78 -3.23 -1.95 17.11
CA GLU A 78 -3.47 -0.87 18.07
C GLU A 78 -2.31 -0.67 19.05
N ARG A 79 -1.75 -1.77 19.57
CA ARG A 79 -0.59 -1.74 20.48
C ARG A 79 0.61 -0.98 19.90
N LEU A 80 0.76 -1.02 18.58
CA LEU A 80 1.87 -0.39 17.86
C LEU A 80 1.47 0.94 17.21
N GLY A 81 0.18 1.26 17.17
CA GLY A 81 -0.36 2.42 16.46
C GLY A 81 -0.14 2.35 14.95
N ILE A 82 -0.24 1.17 14.33
CA ILE A 82 0.04 0.97 12.90
C ILE A 82 -1.21 0.45 12.20
N LEU A 83 -1.65 1.13 11.14
CA LEU A 83 -2.74 0.69 10.28
C LEU A 83 -2.21 0.51 8.86
N PHE A 84 -2.24 -0.74 8.36
CA PHE A 84 -1.97 -1.05 6.97
C PHE A 84 -3.27 -0.93 6.17
N GLN A 85 -3.25 -0.16 5.08
CA GLN A 85 -4.40 0.04 4.22
C GLN A 85 -4.11 -0.50 2.81
N THR A 86 -5.05 -1.25 2.26
CA THR A 86 -4.92 -1.82 0.93
C THR A 86 -5.27 -0.84 -0.19
N ASN A 87 -4.81 -1.13 -1.40
CA ASN A 87 -5.22 -0.47 -2.63
C ASN A 87 -6.73 -0.71 -2.88
N HIS A 88 -7.43 0.31 -3.39
CA HIS A 88 -8.88 0.29 -3.58
C HIS A 88 -9.38 -0.72 -4.64
N GLU A 89 -8.60 -0.93 -5.70
CA GLU A 89 -8.96 -1.87 -6.77
C GLU A 89 -8.76 -3.32 -6.33
N THR A 90 -7.63 -3.58 -5.66
CA THR A 90 -7.23 -4.94 -5.30
C THR A 90 -7.80 -5.42 -3.98
N GLN A 91 -8.01 -4.50 -3.05
CA GLN A 91 -8.34 -4.75 -1.64
C GLN A 91 -7.43 -5.74 -0.90
N GLU A 92 -6.24 -6.00 -1.44
CA GLU A 92 -5.27 -7.00 -0.97
C GLU A 92 -3.86 -6.45 -0.89
N ILE A 93 -3.40 -5.70 -1.91
CA ILE A 93 -2.05 -5.11 -1.90
C ILE A 93 -2.02 -3.96 -0.91
N VAL A 94 -1.11 -4.02 0.05
CA VAL A 94 -0.85 -2.92 0.99
C VAL A 94 -0.23 -1.76 0.22
N HIS A 95 -0.92 -0.63 0.21
CA HIS A 95 -0.50 0.54 -0.56
C HIS A 95 -0.08 1.71 0.32
N LYS A 96 -0.68 1.81 1.51
CA LYS A 96 -0.50 2.93 2.43
C LYS A 96 -0.41 2.43 3.86
N VAL A 97 0.38 3.11 4.68
CA VAL A 97 0.47 2.88 6.11
C VAL A 97 0.14 4.18 6.84
N HIS A 98 -0.73 4.08 7.84
CA HIS A 98 -1.04 5.16 8.77
C HIS A 98 -0.43 4.83 10.12
N LEU A 99 0.19 5.83 10.72
CA LEU A 99 0.80 5.74 12.04
C LEU A 99 0.07 6.67 12.98
N TYR A 100 -0.34 6.13 14.12
CA TYR A 100 -1.03 6.81 15.20
C TYR A 100 -0.26 6.64 16.50
N LYS A 101 -0.57 7.42 17.51
CA LYS A 101 -0.15 7.12 18.88
C LYS A 101 -0.60 5.67 19.24
N PRO A 102 0.26 4.83 19.83
CA PRO A 102 1.54 5.12 20.50
C PRO A 102 2.81 4.93 19.65
N PHE A 103 2.73 4.96 18.31
CA PHE A 103 3.88 4.70 17.46
C PHE A 103 5.10 5.59 17.78
N ALA A 104 6.25 4.95 17.95
CA ALA A 104 7.56 5.59 17.86
C ALA A 104 8.52 4.75 17.01
N GLY A 105 9.31 5.42 16.15
CA GLY A 105 10.24 4.74 15.24
C GLY A 105 10.97 5.71 14.30
N THR A 106 11.85 5.17 13.47
CA THR A 106 12.74 5.94 12.59
C THR A 106 12.25 5.93 11.14
N ILE A 107 12.21 7.10 10.51
CA ILE A 107 11.88 7.32 9.10
C ILE A 107 13.17 7.67 8.32
N ASN A 108 13.36 7.08 7.15
CA ASN A 108 14.53 7.22 6.27
C ASN A 108 15.87 6.94 6.99
N ASP A 109 15.90 6.02 7.96
CA ASP A 109 17.08 5.69 8.78
C ASP A 109 17.75 6.88 9.51
N SER A 110 17.08 8.03 9.54
CA SER A 110 17.70 9.29 10.02
C SER A 110 16.79 10.07 10.95
N ILE A 111 15.47 9.85 10.89
CA ILE A 111 14.49 10.72 11.54
C ILE A 111 13.63 9.90 12.50
N PHE A 112 13.97 9.95 13.79
CA PHE A 112 13.11 9.38 14.83
C PHE A 112 11.85 10.24 15.03
N ILE A 113 10.68 9.61 15.08
CA ILE A 113 9.38 10.22 15.29
C ILE A 113 8.66 9.44 16.39
N ALA A 114 8.20 10.16 17.42
CA ALA A 114 7.34 9.63 18.47
C ALA A 114 6.00 10.41 18.46
N LEU A 115 4.93 9.73 18.04
CA LEU A 115 3.61 10.35 17.95
C LEU A 115 3.05 10.65 19.34
N GLY A 116 2.57 11.89 19.50
CA GLY A 116 2.21 12.46 20.81
C GLY A 116 3.32 13.26 21.49
N LYS A 117 4.51 13.38 20.88
CA LYS A 117 5.60 14.26 21.35
C LYS A 117 6.13 15.19 20.27
N VAL A 118 6.16 14.72 19.02
CA VAL A 118 6.69 15.48 17.88
C VAL A 118 5.74 16.61 17.47
N THR A 119 6.28 17.82 17.28
CA THR A 119 5.51 19.00 16.85
C THR A 119 5.69 19.30 15.37
N VAL A 120 4.91 20.24 14.83
CA VAL A 120 5.10 20.78 13.48
C VAL A 120 6.48 21.40 13.31
N GLU A 121 6.97 22.14 14.30
CA GLU A 121 8.30 22.75 14.29
C GLU A 121 9.39 21.67 14.12
N ASP A 122 9.29 20.57 14.86
CA ASP A 122 10.23 19.45 14.74
C ASP A 122 10.22 18.83 13.33
N ILE A 123 9.04 18.73 12.71
CA ILE A 123 8.92 18.25 11.33
C ILE A 123 9.62 19.20 10.36
N TYR A 124 9.42 20.52 10.48
CA TYR A 124 10.09 21.49 9.60
C TYR A 124 11.60 21.57 9.82
N LYS A 125 12.09 21.36 11.05
CA LYS A 125 13.54 21.21 11.33
C LYS A 125 14.13 20.02 10.58
N LYS A 126 13.42 18.89 10.52
CA LYS A 126 13.88 17.66 9.86
C LYS A 126 13.62 17.65 8.35
N TYR A 127 12.56 18.31 7.90
CA TYR A 127 12.14 18.42 6.51
C TYR A 127 11.92 19.88 6.11
N PRO A 128 13.00 20.68 5.97
CA PRO A 128 12.88 22.12 5.70
C PRO A 128 12.20 22.44 4.35
N LYS A 129 12.18 21.47 3.43
CA LYS A 129 11.51 21.58 2.11
C LYS A 129 10.07 21.07 2.11
N ALA A 130 9.54 20.64 3.25
CA ALA A 130 8.16 20.18 3.33
C ALA A 130 7.17 21.32 3.03
N LYS A 131 6.04 20.99 2.42
CA LYS A 131 5.03 21.98 2.02
C LYS A 131 3.75 21.79 2.84
N LEU A 132 3.28 22.87 3.45
CA LEU A 132 1.95 22.90 4.07
C LEU A 132 0.90 23.02 2.96
N THR A 133 -0.10 22.16 2.97
CA THR A 133 -1.20 22.19 2.02
C THR A 133 -2.47 21.63 2.66
N THR A 134 -3.62 22.23 2.37
CA THR A 134 -4.92 21.64 2.68
C THR A 134 -6.02 22.31 1.84
N THR A 135 -7.27 21.87 2.02
CA THR A 135 -8.47 22.58 1.56
C THR A 135 -9.32 22.93 2.78
N ASN A 136 -10.14 23.98 2.73
CA ASN A 136 -10.93 24.38 3.91
C ASN A 136 -12.02 23.38 4.33
N ALA A 137 -12.34 22.42 3.45
CA ALA A 137 -13.22 21.30 3.78
C ALA A 137 -12.54 20.21 4.65
N LYS A 138 -11.20 20.19 4.72
CA LYS A 138 -10.44 19.14 5.43
C LYS A 138 -10.38 19.41 6.93
N GLN A 139 -10.48 18.33 7.70
CA GLN A 139 -10.31 18.33 9.16
C GLN A 139 -8.84 18.44 9.60
N TYR A 140 -7.89 18.42 8.65
CA TYR A 140 -6.47 18.35 8.94
C TYR A 140 -5.67 19.35 8.09
N TRP A 141 -4.62 19.91 8.69
CA TRP A 141 -3.50 20.48 7.96
C TRP A 141 -2.56 19.36 7.53
N ILE A 142 -2.02 19.44 6.30
CA ILE A 142 -1.15 18.39 5.75
C ILE A 142 0.22 18.99 5.45
N ILE A 143 1.25 18.50 6.12
CA ILE A 143 2.66 18.79 5.80
C ILE A 143 3.15 17.68 4.88
N LYS A 144 3.40 18.00 3.61
CA LYS A 144 3.78 17.03 2.58
C LYS A 144 5.27 17.01 2.30
N THR A 145 5.78 15.79 2.22
CA THR A 145 7.08 15.45 1.60
C THR A 145 6.82 14.55 0.37
N PRO A 146 7.84 14.09 -0.37
CA PRO A 146 7.62 13.20 -1.52
C PRO A 146 6.86 11.89 -1.21
N HIS A 147 7.08 11.27 -0.03
CA HIS A 147 6.54 9.93 0.31
C HIS A 147 5.93 9.85 1.73
N VAL A 148 5.93 10.95 2.46
CA VAL A 148 5.41 11.02 3.83
C VAL A 148 4.54 12.27 3.95
N SER A 149 3.33 12.09 4.47
CA SER A 149 2.43 13.19 4.84
C SER A 149 2.23 13.20 6.34
N PHE A 150 2.42 14.35 6.98
CA PHE A 150 2.15 14.54 8.41
C PHE A 150 0.84 15.31 8.55
N LEU A 151 -0.09 14.75 9.32
CA LEU A 151 -1.39 15.36 9.57
C LEU A 151 -1.42 16.02 10.94
N VAL A 152 -2.04 17.19 10.99
CA VAL A 152 -2.25 17.97 12.20
C VAL A 152 -3.73 18.33 12.26
N ASN A 153 -4.38 18.10 13.40
CA ASN A 153 -5.80 18.43 13.56
C ASN A 153 -6.03 19.93 13.37
N ARG A 154 -7.08 20.27 12.61
CA ARG A 154 -7.55 21.64 12.50
C ARG A 154 -8.40 21.99 13.72
N LEU A 155 -8.23 23.20 14.24
CA LEU A 155 -9.06 23.75 15.31
C LEU A 155 -10.07 24.74 14.72
N SER A 156 -11.20 24.93 15.40
CA SER A 156 -12.22 25.90 14.99
C SER A 156 -11.72 27.34 14.98
N THR A 157 -10.63 27.62 15.70
CA THR A 157 -9.97 28.92 15.79
C THR A 157 -8.95 29.16 14.68
N ASP A 158 -8.70 28.18 13.80
CA ASP A 158 -7.69 28.32 12.77
C ASP A 158 -8.15 29.23 11.64
N ASN A 159 -7.21 30.04 11.14
CA ASN A 159 -7.41 30.79 9.91
C ASN A 159 -7.69 29.87 8.72
N ASP A 160 -8.31 30.44 7.69
CA ASP A 160 -8.50 29.75 6.42
C ASP A 160 -7.19 29.57 5.65
N TYR A 161 -7.08 28.46 4.92
CA TYR A 161 -5.94 28.21 4.05
C TYR A 161 -5.82 29.32 2.98
N PRO A 162 -4.62 29.86 2.70
CA PRO A 162 -3.32 29.42 3.22
C PRO A 162 -2.92 30.07 4.55
N ILE A 163 -2.32 29.28 5.44
CA ILE A 163 -1.69 29.74 6.69
C ILE A 163 -0.18 29.57 6.64
N LYS A 164 0.55 30.31 7.47
CA LYS A 164 1.99 30.11 7.67
C LYS A 164 2.22 28.91 8.61
N PRO A 165 3.25 28.07 8.40
CA PRO A 165 3.59 26.99 9.32
C PRO A 165 3.82 27.43 10.76
N THR A 166 4.26 28.68 10.97
CA THR A 166 4.46 29.27 12.30
C THR A 166 3.17 29.43 13.10
N GLU A 167 2.00 29.43 12.47
CA GLU A 167 0.70 29.53 13.16
C GLU A 167 0.30 28.23 13.86
N ILE A 168 0.97 27.11 13.52
CA ILE A 168 0.67 25.78 14.06
C ILE A 168 1.94 25.04 14.52
N ASN A 169 3.03 25.75 14.76
CA ASN A 169 4.37 25.17 14.97
C ASN A 169 4.46 24.28 16.22
N ASP A 170 3.76 24.64 17.28
CA ASP A 170 3.71 23.94 18.56
C ASP A 170 2.78 22.72 18.57
N ARG A 171 1.94 22.58 17.53
CA ARG A 171 0.95 21.50 17.47
C ARG A 171 1.59 20.15 17.25
N LEU A 172 1.04 19.16 17.93
CA LEU A 172 1.46 17.78 17.79
C LEU A 172 1.00 17.19 16.46
N ILE A 173 1.86 16.35 15.87
CA ILE A 173 1.46 15.53 14.73
C ILE A 173 0.46 14.47 15.20
N TYR A 174 -0.71 14.46 14.55
CA TYR A 174 -1.80 13.53 14.82
C TYR A 174 -1.56 12.17 14.18
N CYS A 175 -1.23 12.17 12.88
CA CYS A 175 -1.04 10.96 12.10
C CYS A 175 0.10 11.14 11.09
N VAL A 176 0.89 10.10 10.87
CA VAL A 176 1.85 10.04 9.75
C VAL A 176 1.34 9.05 8.72
N ILE A 177 1.29 9.49 7.48
CA ILE A 177 0.91 8.66 6.35
C ILE A 177 2.14 8.42 5.48
N ILE A 178 2.42 7.15 5.23
CA ILE A 178 3.47 6.72 4.31
C ILE A 178 2.78 6.05 3.13
N ASP A 179 3.05 6.56 1.94
CA ASP A 179 2.47 6.05 0.71
C ASP A 179 3.52 5.84 -0.38
N LYS A 180 3.21 4.92 -1.28
CA LYS A 180 3.91 4.84 -2.55
C LYS A 180 3.21 5.78 -3.52
N LYS A 181 3.87 6.88 -3.91
CA LYS A 181 3.43 7.67 -5.06
C LYS A 181 3.53 6.82 -6.32
N ILE A 182 2.41 6.22 -6.71
CA ILE A 182 2.24 5.60 -8.02
C ILE A 182 1.84 6.75 -8.95
N GLY A 183 2.74 7.16 -9.85
CA GLY A 183 2.36 8.09 -10.91
C GLY A 183 1.29 7.45 -11.80
N TYR A 184 0.42 8.28 -12.40
CA TYR A 184 -0.43 7.82 -13.50
C TYR A 184 0.49 7.15 -14.54
N ASN A 185 0.20 5.89 -14.90
CA ASN A 185 0.96 5.04 -15.82
C ASN A 185 2.21 4.32 -15.28
N SER A 186 2.48 4.25 -13.96
CA SER A 186 3.73 3.70 -13.42
C SER A 186 3.96 2.18 -13.58
N GLY A 187 3.28 1.53 -14.54
CA GLY A 187 3.49 0.11 -14.87
C GLY A 187 3.25 -0.23 -16.33
N TYR A 188 2.88 0.73 -17.19
CA TYR A 188 2.80 0.52 -18.63
C TYR A 188 4.08 1.01 -19.29
N THR A 189 4.72 0.09 -20.00
CA THR A 189 5.83 0.34 -20.93
C THR A 189 5.32 0.12 -22.36
N ASP A 190 6.06 0.53 -23.38
CA ASP A 190 5.73 0.23 -24.80
C ASP A 190 5.62 -1.29 -25.10
N GLU A 191 6.00 -2.13 -24.14
CA GLU A 191 5.92 -3.60 -24.21
C GLU A 191 4.73 -4.19 -23.44
N GLY A 192 3.92 -3.36 -22.78
CA GLY A 192 2.80 -3.75 -21.93
C GLY A 192 3.06 -3.53 -20.43
N LYS A 193 2.33 -4.25 -19.58
CA LYS A 193 2.36 -4.10 -18.11
C LYS A 193 2.69 -5.41 -17.40
N ILE A 194 3.55 -5.35 -16.37
CA ILE A 194 3.81 -6.50 -15.49
C ILE A 194 2.46 -6.98 -14.91
N PRO A 195 2.15 -8.28 -14.98
CA PRO A 195 0.91 -8.80 -14.41
C PRO A 195 0.76 -8.41 -12.94
N LEU A 196 -0.48 -8.11 -12.54
CA LEU A 196 -0.78 -7.85 -11.13
C LEU A 196 -0.41 -9.09 -10.29
N TYR A 197 0.20 -8.85 -9.14
CA TYR A 197 0.79 -9.85 -8.24
C TYR A 197 1.94 -10.67 -8.80
N ALA A 198 2.48 -10.37 -9.99
CA ALA A 198 3.63 -11.12 -10.48
C ALA A 198 4.81 -11.06 -9.51
N PRO A 199 5.56 -12.17 -9.33
CA PRO A 199 6.78 -12.15 -8.56
C PRO A 199 7.78 -11.21 -9.21
N LYS A 200 8.72 -10.65 -8.43
CA LYS A 200 9.74 -9.71 -8.93
C LYS A 200 10.62 -10.27 -10.05
N THR A 201 10.72 -11.59 -10.14
CA THR A 201 11.45 -12.32 -11.19
C THR A 201 10.69 -12.41 -12.50
N GLU A 202 9.40 -12.04 -12.54
CA GLU A 202 8.60 -12.09 -13.76
C GLU A 202 8.99 -10.99 -14.74
N THR A 203 9.27 -11.41 -15.97
CA THR A 203 9.65 -10.52 -17.07
C THR A 203 8.51 -10.34 -18.07
N HIS A 204 7.53 -11.26 -18.10
CA HIS A 204 6.38 -11.18 -18.99
C HIS A 204 5.57 -9.90 -18.77
N ARG A 205 5.04 -9.36 -19.87
CA ARG A 205 4.16 -8.19 -19.91
C ARG A 205 2.83 -8.58 -20.53
N ASN A 206 1.76 -8.34 -19.79
CA ASN A 206 0.41 -8.42 -20.31
C ASN A 206 0.09 -7.18 -21.15
N SER A 207 -0.54 -7.38 -22.30
CA SER A 207 -0.91 -6.30 -23.22
C SER A 207 -2.41 -6.23 -23.44
N PHE A 208 -2.95 -5.03 -23.30
CA PHE A 208 -4.34 -4.71 -23.59
C PHE A 208 -4.44 -4.03 -24.94
N VAL A 209 -5.49 -4.38 -25.70
CA VAL A 209 -5.84 -3.69 -26.94
C VAL A 209 -7.20 -3.01 -26.81
N GLN A 210 -7.35 -1.85 -27.43
CA GLN A 210 -8.59 -1.10 -27.49
C GLN A 210 -9.12 -1.09 -28.92
N LYS A 211 -10.44 -1.26 -29.08
CA LYS A 211 -11.11 -1.19 -30.37
C LYS A 211 -11.37 0.27 -30.75
N HIS A 212 -10.78 0.73 -31.84
CA HIS A 212 -11.06 2.03 -32.45
C HIS A 212 -12.36 1.99 -33.28
N LYS A 213 -12.90 3.18 -33.60
CA LYS A 213 -13.92 3.32 -34.65
C LYS A 213 -13.40 2.68 -35.95
N GLY A 214 -14.23 1.84 -36.59
CA GLY A 214 -13.85 1.08 -37.80
C GLY A 214 -13.30 -0.34 -37.55
N GLY A 215 -13.16 -0.79 -36.30
CA GLY A 215 -12.83 -2.20 -35.97
C GLY A 215 -11.34 -2.52 -35.84
N LEU A 216 -10.46 -1.54 -36.07
CA LEU A 216 -9.03 -1.61 -35.77
C LEU A 216 -8.78 -1.72 -34.27
N HIS A 217 -7.75 -2.46 -33.87
CA HIS A 217 -7.34 -2.61 -32.47
C HIS A 217 -5.91 -2.10 -32.31
N TYR A 218 -5.65 -1.21 -31.37
CA TYR A 218 -4.31 -0.71 -31.03
C TYR A 218 -4.00 -0.95 -29.56
N ILE A 219 -2.72 -0.99 -29.20
CA ILE A 219 -2.29 -1.15 -27.80
C ILE A 219 -2.67 0.09 -27.03
N PHE A 220 -3.32 -0.10 -25.88
CA PHE A 220 -3.82 1.00 -25.06
C PHE A 220 -2.97 1.19 -23.80
N TRP A 221 -2.58 2.43 -23.53
CA TRP A 221 -1.60 2.82 -22.51
C TRP A 221 -2.24 3.54 -21.31
N SER A 222 -3.45 3.17 -20.91
CA SER A 222 -4.12 3.77 -19.75
C SER A 222 -5.13 2.81 -19.11
N ASP A 223 -5.34 2.95 -17.81
CA ASP A 223 -6.37 2.27 -17.00
C ASP A 223 -7.70 3.06 -16.94
N THR A 224 -7.74 4.25 -17.52
CA THR A 224 -8.77 5.27 -17.32
C THR A 224 -9.56 5.60 -18.58
N SER A 225 -9.42 4.85 -19.68
CA SER A 225 -10.31 5.09 -20.83
C SER A 225 -11.73 4.67 -20.52
N ASN A 226 -12.68 5.54 -20.87
CA ASN A 226 -14.10 5.23 -21.02
C ASN A 226 -14.41 4.11 -22.06
N TYR A 227 -13.38 3.53 -22.68
CA TYR A 227 -13.48 2.46 -23.67
C TYR A 227 -12.93 1.15 -23.11
N LYS A 228 -13.66 0.05 -23.33
CA LYS A 228 -13.34 -1.27 -22.79
C LYS A 228 -12.09 -1.87 -23.46
N ALA A 229 -10.93 -1.75 -22.82
CA ALA A 229 -9.72 -2.45 -23.22
C ALA A 229 -9.89 -3.97 -23.00
N VAL A 230 -9.33 -4.79 -23.90
CA VAL A 230 -9.46 -6.25 -23.84
C VAL A 230 -8.10 -6.95 -23.92
N LYS A 231 -8.00 -8.10 -23.25
CA LYS A 231 -6.79 -8.94 -23.24
C LYS A 231 -6.44 -9.44 -24.64
N ASN A 232 -5.16 -9.41 -25.00
CA ASN A 232 -4.67 -9.95 -26.27
C ASN A 232 -3.25 -10.53 -26.13
N GLY A 233 -2.94 -11.56 -26.92
CA GLY A 233 -1.64 -12.23 -26.88
C GLY A 233 -1.53 -13.25 -25.75
N TYR A 234 -0.31 -13.65 -25.41
CA TYR A 234 -0.06 -14.50 -24.25
C TYR A 234 -0.30 -13.70 -22.97
N TRP A 235 -0.93 -14.32 -21.99
CA TRP A 235 -1.26 -13.70 -20.72
C TRP A 235 -0.88 -14.62 -19.57
N LYS A 236 -0.44 -13.99 -18.48
CA LYS A 236 -0.31 -14.62 -17.17
C LYS A 236 -1.12 -13.84 -16.13
N GLU A 237 -1.72 -14.55 -15.20
CA GLU A 237 -2.33 -13.99 -13.99
C GLU A 237 -1.70 -14.67 -12.77
N PHE A 238 -1.58 -13.92 -11.67
CA PHE A 238 -1.00 -14.41 -10.43
C PHE A 238 -2.02 -14.28 -9.30
N HIS A 239 -1.92 -15.19 -8.34
CA HIS A 239 -2.61 -15.11 -7.07
C HIS A 239 -1.97 -14.02 -6.19
N PRO A 240 -2.67 -13.50 -5.16
CA PRO A 240 -2.11 -12.51 -4.23
C PRO A 240 -0.78 -12.93 -3.60
N ASN A 241 -0.55 -14.22 -3.40
CA ASN A 241 0.71 -14.77 -2.88
C ASN A 241 1.84 -14.88 -3.93
N HIS A 242 1.72 -14.18 -5.06
CA HIS A 242 2.68 -14.14 -6.16
C HIS A 242 2.91 -15.45 -6.92
N VAL A 243 2.02 -16.43 -6.74
CA VAL A 243 2.06 -17.70 -7.46
C VAL A 243 1.25 -17.61 -8.74
N LEU A 244 1.74 -18.22 -9.83
CA LEU A 244 1.02 -18.26 -11.11
C LEU A 244 -0.37 -18.87 -10.89
N LYS A 245 -1.41 -18.19 -11.38
CA LYS A 245 -2.82 -18.59 -11.25
C LYS A 245 -3.34 -19.19 -12.54
N GLU A 246 -3.13 -18.49 -13.65
CA GLU A 246 -3.49 -18.98 -14.97
C GLU A 246 -2.60 -18.39 -16.05
N GLU A 247 -2.45 -19.12 -17.14
CA GLU A 247 -1.77 -18.64 -18.33
C GLU A 247 -2.40 -19.20 -19.60
N GLY A 248 -2.33 -18.43 -20.68
CA GLY A 248 -2.85 -18.81 -21.98
C GLY A 248 -2.97 -17.64 -22.95
N ASN A 249 -3.41 -17.92 -24.18
CA ASN A 249 -3.52 -16.90 -25.21
C ASN A 249 -4.92 -16.28 -25.25
N TYR A 250 -5.01 -14.96 -25.34
CA TYR A 250 -6.23 -14.22 -25.62
C TYR A 250 -6.23 -13.67 -27.04
N LYS A 251 -7.42 -13.64 -27.65
CA LYS A 251 -7.69 -12.88 -28.88
C LYS A 251 -8.92 -12.02 -28.66
N LYS A 252 -8.76 -10.70 -28.69
CA LYS A 252 -9.85 -9.71 -28.50
C LYS A 252 -10.69 -10.01 -27.24
N GLY A 253 -10.03 -10.29 -26.12
CA GLY A 253 -10.66 -10.57 -24.83
C GLY A 253 -11.16 -12.01 -24.64
N ARG A 254 -11.08 -12.88 -25.65
CA ARG A 254 -11.52 -14.29 -25.54
C ARG A 254 -10.33 -15.24 -25.42
N LYS A 255 -10.42 -16.21 -24.51
CA LYS A 255 -9.45 -17.30 -24.35
C LYS A 255 -9.37 -18.10 -25.65
N LYS A 256 -8.15 -18.37 -26.14
CA LYS A 256 -7.84 -19.13 -27.36
C LYS A 256 -6.75 -20.15 -27.05
N GLY A 257 -6.93 -21.39 -27.53
CA GLY A 257 -5.94 -22.44 -27.36
C GLY A 257 -5.95 -23.03 -25.94
N VAL A 258 -4.81 -23.54 -25.51
CA VAL A 258 -4.68 -24.20 -24.21
C VAL A 258 -4.51 -23.16 -23.11
N PHE A 259 -5.33 -23.28 -22.06
CA PHE A 259 -5.15 -22.57 -20.79
C PHE A 259 -4.75 -23.56 -19.72
N LYS A 260 -3.78 -23.15 -18.90
CA LYS A 260 -3.37 -23.86 -17.69
C LYS A 260 -3.81 -23.04 -16.48
N TYR A 261 -4.28 -23.75 -15.45
CA TYR A 261 -4.74 -23.17 -14.19
C TYR A 261 -4.01 -23.85 -13.04
N TYR A 262 -3.60 -23.05 -12.06
CA TYR A 262 -2.77 -23.49 -10.95
C TYR A 262 -3.40 -23.05 -9.62
N ASP A 263 -3.19 -23.85 -8.56
CA ASP A 263 -3.61 -23.50 -7.20
C ASP A 263 -2.66 -22.49 -6.52
N LEU A 264 -2.94 -22.16 -5.27
CA LEU A 264 -2.12 -21.24 -4.46
C LEU A 264 -0.70 -21.77 -4.21
N ASN A 265 -0.44 -23.07 -4.38
CA ASN A 265 0.88 -23.69 -4.23
C ASN A 265 1.62 -23.83 -5.58
N GLY A 266 0.99 -23.42 -6.68
CA GLY A 266 1.55 -23.51 -8.02
C GLY A 266 1.36 -24.88 -8.67
N LYS A 267 0.55 -25.77 -8.07
CA LYS A 267 0.24 -27.08 -8.65
C LYS A 267 -0.77 -26.90 -9.77
N LEU A 268 -0.50 -27.52 -10.93
CA LEU A 268 -1.42 -27.55 -12.06
C LEU A 268 -2.70 -28.30 -11.66
N ILE A 269 -3.82 -27.58 -11.61
CA ILE A 269 -5.14 -28.14 -11.26
C ILE A 269 -5.95 -28.51 -12.50
N LYS A 270 -5.75 -27.78 -13.61
CA LYS A 270 -6.59 -27.94 -14.79
C LYS A 270 -5.90 -27.44 -16.05
N THR A 271 -6.12 -28.17 -17.13
CA THR A 271 -5.81 -27.73 -18.49
C THR A 271 -7.09 -27.73 -19.31
N LYS A 272 -7.40 -26.62 -19.99
CA LYS A 272 -8.62 -26.49 -20.81
C LYS A 272 -8.26 -25.95 -22.20
N LYS A 273 -8.71 -26.64 -23.25
CA LYS A 273 -8.57 -26.18 -24.63
C LYS A 273 -9.80 -25.34 -25.04
N HIS A 274 -9.56 -24.10 -25.40
CA HIS A 274 -10.54 -23.17 -25.94
C HIS A 274 -10.44 -23.12 -27.46
N ARG A 275 -11.50 -23.56 -28.15
CA ARG A 275 -11.54 -23.50 -29.62
C ARG A 275 -11.61 -22.03 -30.08
N PRO A 276 -11.02 -21.70 -31.25
CA PRO A 276 -11.29 -20.42 -31.88
C PRO A 276 -12.80 -20.30 -32.11
N PHE A 277 -13.37 -19.11 -31.87
CA PHE A 277 -14.69 -18.80 -32.43
C PHE A 277 -14.54 -18.80 -33.95
N LEU A 278 -15.02 -19.84 -34.62
CA LEU A 278 -15.35 -19.76 -36.04
C LEU A 278 -16.62 -18.90 -36.13
N PHE A 279 -16.47 -17.70 -36.67
CA PHE A 279 -17.60 -17.06 -37.34
C PHE A 279 -17.67 -17.73 -38.71
N TRP A 280 -18.77 -18.45 -38.97
CA TRP A 280 -19.25 -18.72 -40.32
C TRP A 280 -20.10 -17.53 -40.76
#